data_AF-A0A814N2W0-F1
#
_entry.id   AF-A0A814N2W0-F1
#
_cell.length_a   1.000
_cell.length_b   1.000
_cell.length_c   1.000
_cell.angle_alpha   90.00
_cell.angle_beta   90.00
_cell.angle_gamma   90.00
#
_symmetry.space_group_name_H-M   'P 1'
#
loop_
_entity.id
_entity.type
_entity.pdbx_description
1 polymer ?
#
loop_
_entity_poly.entity_id
_entity_poly.type
_entity_poly.pdbx_seq_one_letter_code
_entity_poly.pdbx_strand_id
1 'polypeptide(L)'
;MQRNYMTTFLGFTVNDVQDFKTLRRRFDESVQHQNSIVEGINLLTGYKKNLELEQQKCNQLVDDIRKLRTVGKSRDTSRCFPFRSFLNLRHWRKTPKSLKTFFRVLSYMFSTDDFLSELRRNSNFVKTIQKHHLSQEKLLEFEQKFSRLPELSSDYIRHKSSDAYQICLWLHHYLEDEHNSRTQQLQIEKELLQLNIDLSTTQKQIDRLQEKIKTFKIT
;
A
#
# COMPACT_ATOMS: atom_id res chain seq x y z
N MET A 1 -31.78 -33.34 81.03
CA MET A 1 -31.65 -34.00 79.71
C MET A 1 -32.57 -33.28 78.72
N GLN A 2 -32.02 -32.49 77.80
CA GLN A 2 -32.78 -31.91 76.69
C GLN A 2 -32.87 -32.95 75.56
N ARG A 3 -34.09 -33.23 75.07
CA ARG A 3 -34.32 -34.08 73.89
C ARG A 3 -34.21 -33.21 72.63
N ASN A 4 -33.23 -33.48 71.78
CA ASN A 4 -33.19 -32.99 70.42
C ASN A 4 -34.17 -33.81 69.58
N TYR A 5 -35.27 -33.19 69.14
CA TYR A 5 -36.15 -33.78 68.15
C TYR A 5 -35.55 -33.51 66.77
N MET A 6 -35.09 -34.57 66.12
CA MET A 6 -34.74 -34.56 64.70
C MET A 6 -36.05 -34.52 63.91
N THR A 7 -36.39 -33.36 63.33
CA THR A 7 -37.61 -33.18 62.53
C THR A 7 -37.38 -33.72 61.12
N THR A 8 -37.94 -34.89 60.84
CA THR A 8 -38.11 -35.43 59.49
C THR A 8 -39.44 -34.92 58.94
N PHE A 9 -39.40 -34.23 57.79
CA PHE A 9 -40.61 -33.88 57.04
C PHE A 9 -40.52 -34.59 55.69
N LEU A 10 -41.51 -35.42 55.35
CA LEU A 10 -41.57 -36.20 54.09
C LEU A 10 -40.39 -37.16 53.83
N GLY A 11 -39.80 -37.76 54.88
CA GLY A 11 -38.79 -38.83 54.71
C GLY A 11 -37.41 -38.38 54.23
N PHE A 12 -37.17 -37.07 54.07
CA PHE A 12 -35.85 -36.51 53.76
C PHE A 12 -35.20 -35.94 55.01
N THR A 13 -33.91 -36.17 55.18
CA THR A 13 -33.10 -35.49 56.19
C THR A 13 -32.67 -34.10 55.69
N VAL A 14 -32.33 -33.17 56.58
CA VAL A 14 -31.86 -31.81 56.23
C VAL A 14 -30.62 -31.85 55.32
N ASN A 15 -29.80 -32.89 55.46
CA ASN A 15 -28.62 -33.14 54.63
C ASN A 15 -29.01 -33.48 53.18
N ASP A 16 -30.05 -34.28 52.97
CA ASP A 16 -30.52 -34.64 51.61
C ASP A 16 -30.99 -33.41 50.81
N VAL A 17 -31.59 -32.43 51.49
CA VAL A 17 -32.04 -31.16 50.87
C VAL A 17 -30.85 -30.24 50.54
N GLN A 18 -29.80 -30.25 51.37
CA GLN A 18 -28.55 -29.51 51.11
C GLN A 18 -27.76 -30.14 49.95
N ASP A 19 -27.73 -31.46 49.88
CA ASP A 19 -27.06 -32.20 48.80
C ASP A 19 -27.75 -31.93 47.46
N PHE A 20 -29.08 -31.90 47.43
CA PHE A 20 -29.83 -31.58 46.20
C PHE A 20 -29.61 -30.14 45.71
N LYS A 21 -29.56 -29.16 46.64
CA LYS A 21 -29.23 -27.76 46.29
C LYS A 21 -27.81 -27.64 45.74
N THR A 22 -26.87 -28.38 46.33
CA THR A 22 -25.48 -28.40 45.88
C THR A 22 -25.34 -29.03 44.49
N LEU A 23 -26.03 -30.14 44.24
CA LEU A 23 -26.08 -30.80 42.94
C LEU A 23 -26.68 -29.90 41.85
N ARG A 24 -27.79 -29.23 42.16
CA ARG A 24 -28.44 -28.30 41.22
C ARG A 24 -27.55 -27.12 40.89
N ARG A 25 -26.87 -26.54 41.89
CA ARG A 25 -25.91 -25.47 41.66
C ARG A 25 -24.76 -25.90 40.75
N ARG A 26 -24.20 -27.10 40.96
CA ARG A 26 -23.15 -27.66 40.09
C ARG A 26 -23.64 -27.91 38.65
N PHE A 27 -24.89 -28.34 38.50
CA PHE A 27 -25.51 -28.49 37.19
C PHE A 27 -25.68 -27.14 36.48
N ASP A 28 -26.20 -26.14 37.17
CA ASP A 28 -26.37 -24.78 36.63
C ASP A 28 -25.02 -24.14 36.26
N GLU A 29 -23.99 -24.32 37.09
CA GLU A 29 -22.61 -23.91 36.82
C GLU A 29 -22.03 -24.62 35.57
N SER A 30 -22.29 -25.92 35.41
CA SER A 30 -21.86 -26.69 34.22
C SER A 30 -22.56 -26.24 32.93
N VAL A 31 -23.86 -25.94 33.00
CA VAL A 31 -24.63 -25.41 31.86
C VAL A 31 -24.15 -24.01 31.47
N GLN A 32 -23.90 -23.12 32.43
CA GLN A 32 -23.29 -21.80 32.14
C GLN A 32 -21.90 -21.94 31.50
N HIS A 33 -21.12 -22.92 31.95
CA HIS A 33 -19.80 -23.18 31.41
C HIS A 33 -19.86 -23.69 29.96
N GLN A 34 -20.81 -24.57 29.63
CA GLN A 34 -21.04 -25.00 28.25
C GLN A 34 -21.52 -23.85 27.35
N ASN A 35 -22.44 -23.01 27.83
CA ASN A 35 -22.92 -21.85 27.08
C ASN A 35 -21.78 -20.87 26.75
N SER A 36 -20.89 -20.62 27.72
CA SER A 36 -19.71 -19.76 27.53
C SER A 36 -18.71 -20.34 26.51
N ILE A 37 -18.53 -21.66 26.49
CA ILE A 37 -17.69 -22.34 25.48
C ILE A 37 -18.30 -22.19 24.09
N VAL A 38 -19.61 -22.39 23.94
CA VAL A 38 -20.32 -22.24 22.67
C VAL A 38 -20.22 -20.81 22.14
N GLU A 39 -20.38 -19.82 23.01
CA GLU A 39 -20.19 -18.40 22.65
C GLU A 39 -18.75 -18.12 22.18
N GLY A 40 -17.74 -18.66 22.86
CA GLY A 40 -16.34 -18.58 22.46
C GLY A 40 -16.06 -19.21 21.09
N ILE A 41 -16.67 -20.37 20.78
CA ILE A 41 -16.56 -21.03 19.48
C ILE A 41 -17.21 -20.18 18.38
N ASN A 42 -18.38 -19.60 18.64
CA ASN A 42 -19.06 -18.72 17.69
C ASN A 42 -18.23 -17.48 17.38
N LEU A 43 -17.62 -16.85 18.40
CA LEU A 43 -16.71 -15.72 18.23
C LEU A 43 -15.48 -16.11 17.39
N LEU A 44 -14.84 -17.24 17.67
CA LEU A 44 -13.70 -17.74 16.87
C LEU A 44 -14.07 -17.99 15.42
N THR A 45 -15.25 -18.56 15.17
CA THR A 45 -15.75 -18.82 13.82
C THR A 45 -15.99 -17.49 13.08
N GLY A 46 -16.52 -16.48 13.78
CA GLY A 46 -16.65 -15.12 13.25
C GLY A 46 -15.30 -14.48 12.90
N TYR A 47 -14.31 -14.55 13.80
CA TYR A 47 -12.97 -14.01 13.55
C TYR A 47 -12.26 -14.71 12.40
N LYS A 48 -12.40 -16.04 12.27
CA LYS A 48 -11.82 -16.80 11.15
C LYS A 48 -12.39 -16.35 9.80
N LYS A 49 -13.71 -16.17 9.71
CA LYS A 49 -14.35 -15.63 8.51
C LYS A 49 -13.84 -14.22 8.17
N ASN A 50 -13.59 -13.40 9.19
CA ASN A 50 -13.04 -12.06 8.99
C ASN A 50 -11.58 -12.11 8.50
N LEU A 51 -10.77 -13.02 9.04
CA LEU A 51 -9.40 -13.27 8.56
C LEU A 51 -9.38 -13.69 7.09
N GLU A 52 -10.28 -14.59 6.68
CA GLU A 52 -10.41 -15.03 5.29
C GLU A 52 -10.80 -13.85 4.36
N LEU A 53 -11.67 -12.95 4.82
CA LEU A 53 -12.03 -11.73 4.09
C LEU A 53 -10.86 -10.76 3.94
N GLU A 54 -10.07 -10.54 4.99
CA GLU A 54 -8.87 -9.69 4.91
C GLU A 54 -7.79 -10.31 4.00
N GLN A 55 -7.65 -11.62 4.05
CA GLN A 55 -6.73 -12.34 3.17
C GLN A 55 -7.14 -12.25 1.69
N GLN A 56 -8.45 -12.31 1.41
CA GLN A 56 -8.98 -12.04 0.06
C GLN A 56 -8.69 -10.61 -0.41
N LYS A 57 -8.91 -9.60 0.46
CA LYS A 57 -8.57 -8.20 0.14
C LYS A 57 -7.09 -8.02 -0.16
N CYS A 58 -6.22 -8.64 0.64
CA CYS A 58 -4.78 -8.60 0.44
C CYS A 58 -4.37 -9.22 -0.90
N ASN A 59 -4.92 -10.39 -1.24
CA ASN A 59 -4.69 -11.04 -2.53
C ASN A 59 -5.16 -10.16 -3.70
N GLN A 60 -6.31 -9.49 -3.55
CA GLN A 60 -6.85 -8.61 -4.57
C GLN A 60 -5.97 -7.35 -4.79
N LEU A 61 -5.47 -6.74 -3.71
CA LEU A 61 -4.49 -5.66 -3.77
C LEU A 61 -3.19 -6.09 -4.44
N VAL A 62 -2.68 -7.28 -4.14
CA VAL A 62 -1.48 -7.83 -4.79
C VAL A 62 -1.71 -8.01 -6.30
N ASP A 63 -2.87 -8.50 -6.71
CA ASP A 63 -3.21 -8.62 -8.12
C ASP A 63 -3.40 -7.26 -8.80
N ASP A 64 -3.95 -6.27 -8.11
CA ASP A 64 -4.05 -4.90 -8.62
C ASP A 64 -2.66 -4.24 -8.76
N ILE A 65 -1.73 -4.50 -7.84
CA ILE A 65 -0.31 -4.12 -7.97
C ILE A 65 0.33 -4.79 -9.20
N ARG A 66 0.07 -6.09 -9.43
CA ARG A 66 0.57 -6.79 -10.62
C ARG A 66 -0.03 -6.19 -11.90
N LYS A 67 -1.33 -5.90 -11.90
CA LYS A 67 -2.02 -5.24 -13.02
C LYS A 67 -1.44 -3.86 -13.29
N LEU A 68 -1.22 -3.05 -12.26
CA LEU A 68 -0.58 -1.74 -12.37
C LEU A 68 0.86 -1.86 -12.91
N ARG A 69 1.63 -2.89 -12.52
CA ARG A 69 2.94 -3.18 -13.15
C ARG A 69 2.81 -3.59 -14.62
N THR A 70 1.80 -4.36 -14.99
CA THR A 70 1.59 -4.74 -16.40
C THR A 70 1.12 -3.57 -17.26
N VAL A 71 0.27 -2.68 -16.72
CA VAL A 71 -0.12 -1.42 -17.36
C VAL A 71 1.07 -0.45 -17.42
N GLY A 72 1.95 -0.45 -16.41
CA GLY A 72 3.22 0.28 -16.42
C GLY A 72 4.20 -0.24 -17.49
N LYS A 73 4.17 -1.54 -17.81
CA LYS A 73 4.95 -2.12 -18.94
C LYS A 73 4.36 -1.77 -20.31
N SER A 74 3.08 -1.41 -20.37
CA SER A 74 2.41 -0.95 -21.59
C SER A 74 2.15 0.55 -21.58
N ARG A 75 2.84 1.35 -20.72
CA ARG A 75 2.82 2.80 -20.84
C ARG A 75 3.53 3.15 -22.13
N ASP A 76 2.70 3.24 -23.16
CA ASP A 76 2.94 3.73 -24.49
C ASP A 76 3.22 5.24 -24.43
N THR A 77 4.12 5.70 -23.53
CA THR A 77 4.73 7.04 -23.59
C THR A 77 5.53 7.20 -24.88
N SER A 78 5.81 6.09 -25.59
CA SER A 78 6.16 6.03 -27.00
C SER A 78 5.16 6.72 -27.94
N ARG A 79 3.86 6.79 -27.63
CA ARG A 79 2.87 7.43 -28.53
C ARG A 79 3.10 8.94 -28.71
N CYS A 80 3.76 9.60 -27.76
CA CYS A 80 4.06 11.04 -27.82
C CYS A 80 5.54 11.36 -27.62
N PHE A 81 6.46 10.39 -27.73
CA PHE A 81 7.89 10.69 -27.67
C PHE A 81 8.31 11.51 -28.91
N PRO A 82 8.84 12.73 -28.76
CA PRO A 82 9.07 13.65 -29.87
C PRO A 82 10.38 13.32 -30.61
N PHE A 83 10.45 12.11 -31.17
CA PHE A 83 11.65 11.56 -31.80
C PHE A 83 12.21 12.48 -32.89
N ARG A 84 11.32 13.04 -33.72
CA ARG A 84 11.70 13.99 -34.78
C ARG A 84 12.33 15.26 -34.20
N SER A 85 11.78 15.80 -33.13
CA SER A 85 12.32 17.01 -32.49
C SER A 85 13.68 16.76 -31.86
N PHE A 86 13.90 15.60 -31.22
CA PHE A 86 15.25 15.22 -30.78
C PHE A 86 16.23 15.07 -31.95
N LEU A 87 15.83 14.49 -33.07
CA LEU A 87 16.68 14.41 -34.26
C LEU A 87 17.00 15.79 -34.84
N ASN A 88 16.03 16.71 -34.90
CA ASN A 88 16.24 18.07 -35.38
C ASN A 88 17.25 18.84 -34.51
N LEU A 89 17.14 18.71 -33.18
CA LEU A 89 18.08 19.31 -32.24
C LEU A 89 19.52 18.78 -32.41
N ARG A 90 19.70 17.57 -32.92
CA ARG A 90 21.04 17.01 -33.19
C ARG A 90 21.84 17.88 -34.16
N HIS A 91 21.17 18.58 -35.08
CA HIS A 91 21.84 19.45 -36.04
C HIS A 91 22.25 20.81 -35.47
N TRP A 92 21.85 21.12 -34.23
CA TRP A 92 22.21 22.38 -33.59
C TRP A 92 23.69 22.35 -33.19
N ARG A 93 24.47 23.30 -33.70
CA ARG A 93 25.91 23.42 -33.35
C ARG A 93 26.13 24.02 -31.97
N LYS A 94 25.23 24.91 -31.51
CA LYS A 94 25.32 25.60 -30.23
C LYS A 94 23.94 25.73 -29.60
N THR A 95 23.89 25.70 -28.27
CA THR A 95 22.67 25.96 -27.50
C THR A 95 22.30 27.44 -27.59
N PRO A 96 21.08 27.80 -28.02
CA PRO A 96 20.61 29.19 -27.95
C PRO A 96 20.65 29.70 -26.52
N LYS A 97 21.10 30.94 -26.31
CA LYS A 97 21.18 31.54 -24.96
C LYS A 97 19.85 31.48 -24.21
N SER A 98 18.75 31.71 -24.92
CA SER A 98 17.38 31.64 -24.39
C SER A 98 16.94 30.24 -23.94
N LEU A 99 17.56 29.17 -24.46
CA LEU A 99 17.21 27.79 -24.11
C LEU A 99 18.27 27.13 -23.21
N LYS A 100 19.28 27.89 -22.77
CA LYS A 100 20.40 27.35 -21.97
C LYS A 100 19.91 26.69 -20.69
N THR A 101 18.95 27.30 -20.00
CA THR A 101 18.36 26.74 -18.77
C THR A 101 17.64 25.42 -19.05
N PHE A 102 16.83 25.36 -20.11
CA PHE A 102 16.13 24.14 -20.53
C PHE A 102 17.10 22.98 -20.81
N PHE A 103 18.14 23.21 -21.60
CA PHE A 103 19.13 22.17 -21.89
C PHE A 103 19.98 21.79 -20.68
N ARG A 104 20.25 22.72 -19.75
CA ARG A 104 20.90 22.40 -18.48
C ARG A 104 20.05 21.47 -17.62
N VAL A 105 18.73 21.68 -17.62
CA VAL A 105 17.78 20.81 -16.93
C VAL A 105 17.76 19.43 -17.57
N LEU A 106 17.67 19.34 -18.90
CA LEU A 106 17.77 18.04 -19.59
C LEU A 106 19.09 17.33 -19.29
N SER A 107 20.22 18.05 -19.32
CA SER A 107 21.54 17.54 -18.92
C SER A 107 21.50 16.91 -17.53
N TYR A 108 20.97 17.64 -16.55
CA TYR A 108 20.85 17.16 -15.17
C TYR A 108 19.95 15.92 -15.07
N MET A 109 18.78 15.96 -15.71
CA MET A 109 17.81 14.86 -15.67
C MET A 109 18.38 13.57 -16.23
N PHE A 110 19.08 13.63 -17.37
CA PHE A 110 19.66 12.46 -18.03
C PHE A 110 21.10 12.13 -17.60
N SER A 111 21.64 12.77 -16.56
CA SER A 111 23.03 12.57 -16.08
C SER A 111 24.08 12.79 -17.18
N THR A 112 23.95 13.85 -17.96
CA THR A 112 24.90 14.20 -19.03
C THR A 112 25.45 15.60 -18.81
N ASP A 113 26.75 15.80 -19.07
CA ASP A 113 27.39 17.10 -18.93
C ASP A 113 26.82 18.14 -19.92
N ASP A 114 26.69 17.76 -21.19
CA ASP A 114 26.10 18.58 -22.25
C ASP A 114 25.14 17.75 -23.10
N PHE A 115 23.84 17.98 -22.87
CA PHE A 115 22.76 17.26 -23.54
C PHE A 115 22.86 17.34 -25.08
N LEU A 116 23.13 18.51 -25.67
CA LEU A 116 23.22 18.64 -27.12
C LEU A 116 24.48 17.97 -27.67
N SER A 117 25.58 18.00 -26.91
CA SER A 117 26.80 17.26 -27.28
C SER A 117 26.56 15.76 -27.30
N GLU A 118 25.88 15.23 -26.29
CA GLU A 118 25.56 13.79 -26.20
C GLU A 118 24.59 13.37 -27.32
N LEU A 119 23.56 14.18 -27.58
CA LEU A 119 22.63 13.97 -28.70
C LEU A 119 23.33 13.89 -30.06
N ARG A 120 24.41 14.66 -30.25
CA ARG A 120 25.24 14.63 -31.47
C ARG A 120 26.11 13.39 -31.57
N ARG A 121 26.87 13.12 -30.51
CA ARG A 121 27.92 12.10 -30.47
C ARG A 121 27.35 10.69 -30.43
N ASN A 122 26.22 10.50 -29.76
CA ASN A 122 25.66 9.18 -29.51
C ASN A 122 24.36 8.99 -30.28
N SER A 123 24.43 8.22 -31.37
CA SER A 123 23.30 7.90 -32.24
C SER A 123 22.18 7.12 -31.53
N ASN A 124 22.49 6.46 -30.41
CA ASN A 124 21.52 5.71 -29.62
C ASN A 124 20.96 6.52 -28.45
N PHE A 125 21.45 7.73 -28.19
CA PHE A 125 21.05 8.51 -27.01
C PHE A 125 19.55 8.80 -26.97
N VAL A 126 18.93 9.07 -28.12
CA VAL A 126 17.47 9.27 -28.21
C VAL A 126 16.70 8.03 -27.75
N LYS A 127 17.18 6.82 -28.08
CA LYS A 127 16.59 5.56 -27.60
C LYS A 127 16.85 5.36 -26.10
N THR A 128 18.00 5.80 -25.60
CA THR A 128 18.32 5.78 -24.18
C THR A 128 17.37 6.68 -23.40
N ILE A 129 17.14 7.92 -23.86
CA ILE A 129 16.18 8.87 -23.27
C ILE A 129 14.79 8.24 -23.22
N GLN A 130 14.33 7.63 -24.31
CA GLN A 130 13.01 7.01 -24.40
C GLN A 130 12.81 5.90 -23.35
N LYS A 131 13.86 5.17 -23.00
CA LYS A 131 13.83 4.08 -22.01
C LYS A 131 14.30 4.52 -20.61
N HIS A 132 14.65 5.79 -20.45
CA HIS A 132 15.22 6.27 -19.21
C HIS A 132 14.12 6.42 -18.17
N HIS A 133 14.39 5.93 -16.96
CA HIS A 133 13.57 6.18 -15.79
C HIS A 133 14.37 7.03 -14.82
N LEU A 134 13.78 8.14 -14.39
CA LEU A 134 14.40 9.01 -13.39
C LEU A 134 14.36 8.36 -12.01
N SER A 135 15.41 8.58 -11.23
CA SER A 135 15.37 8.26 -9.82
C SER A 135 14.43 9.22 -9.08
N GLN A 136 13.89 8.75 -7.96
CA GLN A 136 13.00 9.54 -7.11
C GLN A 136 13.66 10.83 -6.61
N GLU A 137 14.95 10.78 -6.27
CA GLU A 137 15.73 11.94 -5.83
C GLU A 137 15.76 13.03 -6.91
N LYS A 138 15.97 12.64 -8.17
CA LYS A 138 16.00 13.56 -9.31
C LYS A 138 14.65 14.20 -9.59
N LEU A 139 13.55 13.44 -9.45
CA LEU A 139 12.20 13.97 -9.61
C LEU A 139 11.89 15.04 -8.55
N LEU A 140 12.23 14.76 -7.28
CA LEU A 140 12.06 15.72 -6.19
C LEU A 140 12.92 16.96 -6.38
N GLU A 141 14.18 16.79 -6.78
CA GLU A 141 15.07 17.92 -7.05
C GLU A 141 14.57 18.75 -8.24
N PHE A 142 14.03 18.10 -9.27
CA PHE A 142 13.35 18.76 -10.39
C PHE A 142 12.21 19.67 -9.90
N GLU A 143 11.29 19.10 -9.11
CA GLU A 143 10.12 19.82 -8.58
C GLU A 143 10.56 21.00 -7.70
N GLN A 144 11.57 20.83 -6.86
CA GLN A 144 11.99 21.88 -5.92
C GLN A 144 12.77 23.01 -6.60
N LYS A 145 13.70 22.66 -7.50
CA LYS A 145 14.68 23.62 -8.03
C LYS A 145 14.31 24.19 -9.39
N PHE A 146 13.58 23.44 -10.21
CA PHE A 146 13.42 23.76 -11.63
C PHE A 146 11.98 24.07 -12.02
N SER A 147 10.97 23.43 -11.42
CA SER A 147 9.56 23.58 -11.81
C SER A 147 9.02 25.03 -11.83
N ARG A 148 9.61 25.92 -11.00
CA ARG A 148 9.19 27.32 -10.85
C ARG A 148 9.93 28.28 -11.76
N LEU A 149 10.86 27.81 -12.59
CA LEU A 149 11.65 28.67 -13.47
C LEU A 149 10.81 29.10 -14.67
N PRO A 150 10.61 30.42 -14.91
CA PRO A 150 9.81 30.90 -16.04
C PRO A 150 10.40 30.49 -17.39
N GLU A 151 11.73 30.30 -17.47
CA GLU A 151 12.44 29.82 -18.67
C GLU A 151 12.12 28.36 -19.02
N LEU A 152 11.46 27.63 -18.12
CA LEU A 152 10.98 26.27 -18.35
C LEU A 152 9.48 26.21 -18.61
N SER A 153 8.77 27.36 -18.65
CA SER A 153 7.37 27.38 -19.06
C SER A 153 7.24 26.99 -20.53
N SER A 154 6.21 26.20 -20.82
CA SER A 154 5.89 25.72 -22.17
C SER A 154 5.68 26.88 -23.14
N ASP A 155 5.02 27.95 -22.72
CA ASP A 155 4.82 29.19 -23.49
C ASP A 155 6.15 29.88 -23.82
N TYR A 156 7.04 30.04 -22.85
CA TYR A 156 8.35 30.63 -23.09
C TYR A 156 9.14 29.84 -24.12
N ILE A 157 9.19 28.51 -23.97
CA ILE A 157 9.95 27.62 -24.86
C ILE A 157 9.34 27.58 -26.27
N ARG A 158 8.00 27.60 -26.38
CA ARG A 158 7.26 27.67 -27.66
C ARG A 158 7.69 28.82 -28.52
N HIS A 159 7.88 30.00 -27.93
CA HIS A 159 8.35 31.19 -28.64
C HIS A 159 9.82 31.13 -29.05
N LYS A 160 10.61 30.17 -28.54
CA LYS A 160 12.04 30.03 -28.88
C LYS A 160 12.32 28.92 -29.89
N SER A 161 11.62 27.79 -29.81
CA SER A 161 11.80 26.68 -30.76
C SER A 161 10.63 25.70 -30.69
N SER A 162 10.08 25.37 -31.85
CA SER A 162 9.02 24.35 -31.98
C SER A 162 9.52 22.98 -31.51
N ASP A 163 10.76 22.59 -31.86
CA ASP A 163 11.33 21.31 -31.45
C ASP A 163 11.58 21.24 -29.94
N ALA A 164 12.13 22.31 -29.36
CA ALA A 164 12.33 22.39 -27.91
C ALA A 164 11.00 22.36 -27.16
N TYR A 165 9.95 22.97 -27.73
CA TYR A 165 8.61 22.96 -27.17
C TYR A 165 7.99 21.56 -27.13
N GLN A 166 8.11 20.79 -28.22
CA GLN A 166 7.62 19.40 -28.23
C GLN A 166 8.32 18.55 -27.15
N ILE A 167 9.63 18.75 -26.97
CA ILE A 167 10.39 18.07 -25.92
C ILE A 167 9.98 18.55 -24.52
N CYS A 168 9.72 19.84 -24.35
CA CYS A 168 9.23 20.41 -23.10
C CYS A 168 7.84 19.84 -22.73
N LEU A 169 6.89 19.78 -23.67
CA LEU A 169 5.58 19.17 -23.44
C LEU A 169 5.71 17.70 -23.05
N TRP A 170 6.50 16.94 -23.80
CA TRP A 170 6.78 15.55 -23.47
C TRP A 170 7.39 15.41 -22.07
N LEU A 171 8.33 16.27 -21.70
CA LEU A 171 8.97 16.25 -20.38
C LEU A 171 7.97 16.54 -19.26
N HIS A 172 7.06 17.49 -19.45
CA HIS A 172 5.99 17.78 -18.48
C HIS A 172 5.08 16.57 -18.27
N HIS A 173 4.59 15.96 -19.35
CA HIS A 173 3.76 14.75 -19.24
C HIS A 173 4.50 13.59 -18.61
N TYR A 174 5.77 13.39 -18.99
CA TYR A 174 6.61 12.35 -18.41
C TYR A 174 6.75 12.54 -16.89
N LEU A 175 7.02 13.76 -16.44
CA LEU A 175 7.13 14.08 -15.02
C LEU A 175 5.82 13.93 -14.26
N GLU A 176 4.70 14.36 -14.84
CA GLU A 176 3.37 14.21 -14.27
C GLU A 176 3.00 12.72 -14.10
N ASP A 177 3.29 11.90 -15.11
CA ASP A 177 3.05 10.46 -15.09
C ASP A 177 3.88 9.74 -14.02
N GLU A 178 5.14 10.14 -13.83
CA GLU A 178 6.02 9.63 -12.78
C GLU A 178 5.53 10.08 -11.38
N HIS A 179 5.09 11.34 -11.25
CA HIS A 179 4.51 11.86 -10.00
C HIS A 179 3.23 11.11 -9.60
N ASN A 180 2.31 10.92 -10.55
CA ASN A 180 1.06 10.19 -10.32
C ASN A 180 1.33 8.72 -9.96
N SER A 181 2.26 8.07 -10.67
CA SER A 181 2.69 6.70 -10.35
C SER A 181 3.23 6.61 -8.92
N ARG A 182 4.03 7.59 -8.48
CA ARG A 182 4.54 7.67 -7.10
C ARG A 182 3.43 7.84 -6.08
N THR A 183 2.50 8.75 -6.30
CA THR A 183 1.39 8.99 -5.36
C THR A 183 0.57 7.72 -5.16
N GLN A 184 0.32 6.97 -6.24
CA GLN A 184 -0.33 5.66 -6.17
C GLN A 184 0.51 4.63 -5.42
N GLN A 185 1.82 4.54 -5.69
CA GLN A 185 2.71 3.62 -4.97
C GLN A 185 2.74 3.88 -3.46
N LEU A 186 2.87 5.14 -3.05
CA LEU A 186 2.87 5.53 -1.63
C LEU A 186 1.54 5.23 -0.96
N GLN A 187 0.42 5.40 -1.66
CA GLN A 187 -0.89 5.03 -1.13
C GLN A 187 -0.98 3.52 -0.91
N ILE A 188 -0.56 2.73 -1.89
CA ILE A 188 -0.54 1.26 -1.79
C ILE A 188 0.38 0.78 -0.65
N GLU A 189 1.56 1.38 -0.50
CA GLU A 189 2.49 1.03 0.59
C GLU A 189 1.88 1.32 1.97
N LYS A 190 1.18 2.46 2.11
CA LYS A 190 0.45 2.78 3.35
C LYS A 190 -0.67 1.78 3.62
N GLU A 191 -1.43 1.39 2.60
CA GLU A 191 -2.49 0.40 2.73
C GLU A 191 -1.93 -0.98 3.13
N LEU A 192 -0.80 -1.41 2.55
CA LEU A 192 -0.11 -2.64 2.92
C LEU A 192 0.42 -2.62 4.35
N LEU A 193 0.99 -1.50 4.79
CA LEU A 193 1.44 -1.34 6.18
C LEU A 193 0.26 -1.43 7.16
N GLN A 194 -0.85 -0.79 6.83
CA GLN A 194 -2.05 -0.84 7.66
C GLN A 194 -2.62 -2.27 7.74
N LEU A 195 -2.75 -2.96 6.61
CA LEU A 195 -3.21 -4.35 6.56
C LEU A 195 -2.29 -5.29 7.35
N ASN A 196 -0.98 -5.08 7.33
CA ASN A 196 -0.05 -5.88 8.13
C ASN A 196 -0.24 -5.67 9.64
N ILE A 197 -0.55 -4.45 10.06
CA ILE A 197 -0.87 -4.13 11.47
C ILE A 197 -2.19 -4.82 11.87
N ASP A 198 -3.20 -4.74 11.02
CA ASP A 198 -4.52 -5.33 11.26
C ASP A 198 -4.43 -6.86 11.33
N LEU A 199 -3.70 -7.50 10.42
CA LEU A 199 -3.41 -8.94 10.44
C LEU A 199 -2.69 -9.37 11.72
N SER A 200 -1.63 -8.65 12.11
CA SER A 200 -0.89 -8.93 13.36
C SER A 200 -1.78 -8.81 14.59
N THR A 201 -2.67 -7.82 14.60
CA THR A 201 -3.61 -7.58 15.70
C THR A 201 -4.66 -8.69 15.78
N THR A 202 -5.24 -9.07 14.63
CA THR A 202 -6.21 -10.15 14.52
C THR A 202 -5.61 -11.49 14.93
N GLN A 203 -4.37 -11.79 14.50
CA GLN A 203 -3.68 -13.01 14.91
C GLN A 203 -3.49 -13.09 16.42
N LYS A 204 -3.05 -11.99 17.06
CA LYS A 204 -2.93 -11.95 18.53
C LYS A 204 -4.26 -12.16 19.25
N GLN A 205 -5.37 -11.68 18.70
CA GLN A 205 -6.71 -11.93 19.27
C GLN A 205 -7.11 -13.40 19.15
N ILE A 206 -6.81 -14.03 18.01
CA ILE A 206 -7.03 -15.47 17.79
C ILE A 206 -6.21 -16.28 18.80
N ASP A 207 -4.92 -15.98 18.95
CA ASP A 207 -4.03 -16.71 19.87
C ASP A 207 -4.54 -16.61 21.32
N ARG A 208 -4.93 -15.40 21.76
CA ARG A 208 -5.52 -15.18 23.09
C ARG A 208 -6.82 -15.95 23.30
N LEU A 209 -7.69 -16.03 22.29
CA LEU A 209 -8.93 -16.81 22.37
C LEU A 209 -8.65 -18.31 22.40
N GLN A 210 -7.69 -18.79 21.62
CA GLN A 210 -7.27 -20.18 21.64
C GLN A 210 -6.67 -20.59 22.99
N GLU A 211 -5.86 -19.73 23.60
CA GLU A 211 -5.34 -19.95 24.95
C GLU A 211 -6.46 -20.05 25.98
N LYS A 212 -7.42 -19.11 25.97
CA LYS A 212 -8.60 -19.16 26.85
C LYS A 212 -9.38 -20.46 26.69
N ILE A 213 -9.59 -20.93 25.45
CA ILE A 213 -10.31 -22.19 25.21
C ILE A 213 -9.51 -23.41 25.68
N LYS A 214 -8.18 -23.40 25.54
CA LYS A 214 -7.33 -24.48 26.06
C LYS A 214 -7.41 -24.58 27.58
N THR A 215 -7.40 -23.45 28.31
CA THR A 215 -7.58 -23.45 29.76
C THR A 215 -8.96 -23.96 30.19
N PHE A 216 -10.01 -23.68 29.42
CA PHE A 216 -11.35 -24.22 29.70
C PHE A 216 -11.51 -25.73 29.47
N LYS A 217 -10.61 -26.40 28.71
CA LYS A 217 -10.65 -27.86 28.52
C LYS A 217 -10.03 -28.67 29.67
N ILE A 218 -9.35 -28.01 30.62
CA ILE A 218 -8.54 -28.66 31.66
C ILE A 218 -9.21 -28.64 33.06
N THR A 219 -10.38 -28.01 33.22
CA THR A 219 -11.20 -28.02 34.44
C THR A 219 -12.51 -28.75 34.23
#